data_AF-A0A1M5S199-F1
#
_entry.id   AF-A0A1M5S199-F1
#
_cell.length_a   1.000
_cell.length_b   1.000
_cell.length_c   1.000
_cell.angle_alpha   90.00
_cell.angle_beta   90.00
_cell.angle_gamma   90.00
#
_symmetry.space_group_name_H-M   'P 1'
#
loop_
_entity.id
_entity.type
_entity.pdbx_description
1 polymer ?
#
loop_
_entity_poly.entity_id
_entity_poly.type
_entity_poly.pdbx_seq_one_letter_code
_entity_poly.pdbx_strand_id
1 'polypeptide(L)'
;MNKFIAWLETPSRWSELRELGQSNLVKASLLMPVFGYLLLLNEHVHDFLTIRYDGDWPFNRLPSVWRVWMLFYGSFLLAMGSIAFAWRCPVEIKRYASAFNLVDTERNHFTAHHNETQKIADKLKLLYRNMSRWECLLFLRPRLEPELPNLGAGTSPDLQTGDQWGLGLIHIWEINNVKRPTLRIAIYVLFRVGILLLAIPAAFTFLQVTLVLARHLLALI
;
A
#
# COMPACT_ATOMS: atom_id res chain seq x y z
N MET A 1 -21.63 0.66 -10.23
CA MET A 1 -20.37 1.02 -9.55
C MET A 1 -19.57 1.90 -10.50
N ASN A 2 -19.14 3.10 -10.09
CA ASN A 2 -18.39 4.00 -10.96
C ASN A 2 -17.08 3.32 -11.38
N LYS A 3 -16.75 3.34 -12.68
CA LYS A 3 -15.51 2.75 -13.22
C LYS A 3 -14.26 3.19 -12.45
N PHE A 4 -14.26 4.44 -11.97
CA PHE A 4 -13.20 5.00 -11.15
C PHE A 4 -13.00 4.27 -9.81
N ILE A 5 -14.08 3.92 -9.11
CA ILE A 5 -14.00 3.19 -7.83
C ILE A 5 -13.46 1.78 -8.07
N ALA A 6 -13.93 1.11 -9.12
CA ALA A 6 -13.41 -0.20 -9.50
C ALA A 6 -11.91 -0.16 -9.84
N TRP A 7 -11.46 0.91 -10.50
CA TRP A 7 -10.03 1.12 -10.80
C TRP A 7 -9.19 1.37 -9.54
N LEU A 8 -9.71 2.10 -8.56
CA LEU A 8 -9.05 2.31 -7.26
C LEU A 8 -9.06 1.07 -6.36
N GLU A 9 -10.03 0.19 -6.54
CA GLU A 9 -10.21 -0.97 -5.67
C GLU A 9 -9.01 -1.93 -5.72
N THR A 10 -8.55 -2.28 -6.92
CA THR A 10 -7.42 -3.20 -7.11
C THR A 10 -6.13 -2.71 -6.42
N PRO A 11 -5.63 -1.48 -6.68
CA PRO A 11 -4.39 -0.99 -6.06
C PRO A 11 -4.56 -0.60 -4.59
N SER A 12 -5.79 -0.47 -4.09
CA SER A 12 -6.04 -0.16 -2.68
C SER A 12 -6.13 -1.40 -1.78
N ARG A 13 -6.01 -2.62 -2.32
CA ARG A 13 -6.01 -3.86 -1.50
C ARG A 13 -4.93 -3.81 -0.42
N TRP A 14 -5.21 -4.41 0.74
CA TRP A 14 -4.27 -4.39 1.86
C TRP A 14 -2.92 -5.02 1.50
N SER A 15 -2.90 -6.02 0.61
CA SER A 15 -1.68 -6.64 0.08
C SER A 15 -0.82 -5.64 -0.71
N GLU A 16 -1.42 -4.90 -1.64
CA GLU A 16 -0.74 -3.88 -2.44
C GLU A 16 -0.25 -2.71 -1.56
N LEU A 17 -1.11 -2.27 -0.62
CA LEU A 17 -0.76 -1.24 0.36
C LEU A 17 0.42 -1.66 1.24
N ARG A 18 0.54 -2.96 1.54
CA ARG A 18 1.67 -3.49 2.29
C ARG A 18 2.97 -3.41 1.50
N GLU A 19 2.94 -3.76 0.22
CA GLU A 19 4.11 -3.63 -0.65
C GLU A 19 4.55 -2.16 -0.75
N LEU A 20 3.60 -1.24 -0.91
CA LEU A 20 3.87 0.20 -0.86
C LEU A 20 4.46 0.62 0.50
N GLY A 21 3.86 0.19 1.61
CA GLY A 21 4.32 0.52 2.96
C GLY A 21 5.70 -0.05 3.30
N GLN A 22 6.08 -1.19 2.71
CA GLN A 22 7.40 -1.81 2.90
C GLN A 22 8.48 -1.25 1.96
N SER A 23 8.11 -0.43 0.99
CA SER A 23 9.05 0.19 0.05
C SER A 23 10.08 1.07 0.76
N ASN A 24 11.28 1.16 0.18
CA ASN A 24 12.35 2.02 0.70
C ASN A 24 11.95 3.50 0.70
N LEU A 25 11.05 3.92 -0.19
CA LEU A 25 10.54 5.29 -0.26
C LEU A 25 9.71 5.62 0.99
N VAL A 26 8.81 4.73 1.40
CA VAL A 26 8.05 4.93 2.66
C VAL A 26 8.99 4.87 3.86
N LYS A 27 10.00 3.99 3.87
CA LYS A 27 11.03 4.00 4.94
C LYS A 27 11.83 5.30 5.00
N ALA A 28 12.09 5.93 3.85
CA ALA A 28 12.74 7.24 3.81
C ALA A 28 11.90 8.36 4.43
N SER A 29 10.60 8.18 4.62
CA SER A 29 9.77 9.13 5.38
C SER A 29 10.19 9.28 6.85
N LEU A 30 11.01 8.36 7.38
CA LEU A 30 11.67 8.51 8.69
C LEU A 30 12.60 9.74 8.75
N LEU A 31 13.01 10.29 7.60
CA LEU A 31 13.75 11.55 7.50
C LEU A 31 12.86 12.80 7.65
N MET A 32 11.55 12.63 7.84
CA MET A 32 10.60 13.75 8.07
C MET A 32 11.08 14.72 9.17
N PRO A 33 11.55 14.28 10.36
CA PRO A 33 12.02 15.22 11.39
C PRO A 33 13.23 16.04 10.93
N VAL A 34 14.10 15.47 10.09
CA VAL A 34 15.23 16.19 9.49
C VAL A 34 14.73 17.31 8.58
N PHE A 35 13.74 17.03 7.73
CA PHE A 35 13.13 18.05 6.88
C PHE A 35 12.38 19.12 7.70
N GLY A 36 11.68 18.73 8.76
CA GLY A 36 11.02 19.67 9.67
C GLY A 36 12.02 20.59 10.37
N TYR A 37 13.16 20.04 10.81
CA TYR A 37 14.26 20.81 11.39
C TYR A 37 14.89 21.76 10.36
N LEU A 38 15.15 21.28 9.14
CA LEU A 38 15.66 22.13 8.05
C LEU A 38 14.70 23.27 7.68
N LEU A 39 13.39 23.08 7.87
CA LEU A 39 12.38 24.12 7.63
C LEU A 39 12.30 25.12 8.78
N LEU A 40 12.45 24.66 10.03
CA LEU A 40 12.33 25.49 11.23
C LEU A 40 13.58 26.30 11.56
N LEU A 41 14.78 25.72 11.40
CA LEU A 41 15.94 26.24 12.09
C LEU A 41 16.79 27.25 11.32
N ASN A 42 16.35 27.61 10.12
CA ASN A 42 17.35 27.75 9.12
C ASN A 42 17.11 28.87 8.11
N GLU A 43 17.70 30.01 8.45
CA GLU A 43 17.96 31.10 7.53
C GLU A 43 19.15 30.77 6.60
N HIS A 44 20.11 29.92 7.01
CA HIS A 44 21.38 29.68 6.26
C HIS A 44 21.36 28.52 5.24
N VAL A 45 20.80 27.36 5.56
CA VAL A 45 20.49 26.27 4.60
C VAL A 45 19.40 26.69 3.61
N HIS A 46 18.69 27.82 3.83
CA HIS A 46 17.91 28.43 2.76
C HIS A 46 18.88 28.85 1.66
N ASP A 47 19.92 29.62 1.94
CA ASP A 47 20.91 29.99 0.91
C ASP A 47 21.53 28.76 0.20
N PHE A 48 21.78 27.65 0.92
CA PHE A 48 22.30 26.41 0.33
C PHE A 48 21.29 25.57 -0.46
N LEU A 49 20.02 25.49 -0.06
CA LEU A 49 18.98 24.76 -0.79
C LEU A 49 18.36 25.60 -1.91
N THR A 50 18.48 26.91 -1.80
CA THR A 50 17.95 27.88 -2.76
C THR A 50 18.91 28.15 -3.90
N ILE A 51 19.98 27.36 -4.12
CA ILE A 51 20.99 27.52 -5.19
C ILE A 51 20.35 28.22 -6.38
N ARG A 52 20.55 29.54 -6.42
CA ARG A 52 19.96 30.38 -7.43
C ARG A 52 20.77 30.13 -8.67
N TYR A 53 20.29 29.20 -9.49
CA TYR A 53 20.81 29.10 -10.83
C TYR A 53 20.25 30.29 -11.60
N ASP A 54 21.11 31.28 -11.85
CA ASP A 54 20.84 32.49 -12.64
C ASP A 54 20.52 32.21 -14.12
N GLY A 55 20.29 30.95 -14.50
CA GLY A 55 19.75 30.62 -15.81
C GLY A 55 18.27 30.97 -15.87
N ASP A 56 17.81 31.49 -17.01
CA ASP A 56 16.40 31.74 -17.37
C ASP A 56 15.54 30.46 -17.31
N TRP A 57 15.36 29.91 -16.12
CA TRP A 57 14.53 28.74 -15.88
C TRP A 57 13.09 29.22 -15.71
N PRO A 58 12.11 28.64 -16.42
CA PRO A 58 10.72 29.11 -16.40
C PRO A 58 10.07 29.05 -15.01
N PHE A 59 10.67 28.31 -14.08
CA PHE A 59 10.18 28.14 -12.70
C PHE A 59 10.91 29.01 -11.67
N ASN A 60 11.77 29.94 -12.08
CA ASN A 60 12.42 30.91 -11.18
C ASN A 60 11.42 31.86 -10.48
N ARG A 61 10.15 31.89 -10.92
CA ARG A 61 9.08 32.66 -10.24
C ARG A 61 8.53 31.99 -8.99
N LEU A 62 8.80 30.69 -8.77
CA LEU A 62 8.29 30.00 -7.59
C LEU A 62 9.15 30.35 -6.36
N PRO A 63 8.55 30.57 -5.16
CA PRO A 63 9.29 30.92 -3.96
C PRO A 63 10.27 29.81 -3.60
N SER A 64 11.55 30.10 -3.47
CA SER A 64 12.61 29.08 -3.38
C SER A 64 12.41 28.01 -2.28
N VAL A 65 11.58 28.32 -1.29
CA VAL A 65 11.17 27.46 -0.17
C VAL A 65 10.17 26.34 -0.56
N TRP A 66 9.52 26.42 -1.73
CA TRP A 66 8.45 25.49 -2.15
C TRP A 66 8.88 24.02 -2.17
N ARG A 67 10.13 23.75 -2.55
CA ARG A 67 10.68 22.38 -2.63
C ARG A 67 10.73 21.73 -1.27
N VAL A 68 11.19 22.47 -0.26
CA VAL A 68 11.28 22.01 1.13
C VAL A 68 9.89 21.73 1.68
N TRP A 69 8.90 22.57 1.35
CA TRP A 69 7.51 22.35 1.75
C TRP A 69 6.95 21.07 1.14
N MET A 70 7.17 20.84 -0.16
CA MET A 70 6.73 19.60 -0.81
C MET A 70 7.39 18.36 -0.20
N LEU A 71 8.69 18.42 0.11
CA LEU A 71 9.40 17.32 0.79
C LEU A 71 8.85 17.06 2.20
N PHE A 72 8.57 18.12 2.95
CA PHE A 72 8.00 18.04 4.29
C PHE A 72 6.59 17.44 4.27
N TYR A 73 5.66 18.03 3.50
CA TYR A 73 4.29 17.51 3.42
C TYR A 73 4.23 16.11 2.78
N GLY A 74 5.05 15.85 1.77
CA GLY A 74 5.16 14.53 1.15
C GLY A 74 5.57 13.46 2.16
N SER A 75 6.67 13.69 2.89
CA SER A 75 7.14 12.77 3.92
C SER A 75 6.14 12.61 5.08
N PHE A 76 5.49 13.69 5.50
CA PHE A 76 4.43 13.66 6.51
C PHE A 76 3.23 12.79 6.09
N LEU A 77 2.72 12.96 4.86
CA LEU A 77 1.60 12.15 4.37
C LEU A 77 1.96 10.67 4.26
N LEU A 78 3.19 10.34 3.87
CA LEU A 78 3.67 8.95 3.86
C LEU A 78 3.75 8.35 5.27
N ALA A 79 4.26 9.11 6.24
CA ALA A 79 4.32 8.68 7.63
C ALA A 79 2.92 8.45 8.19
N MET A 80 1.98 9.38 7.95
CA MET A 80 0.59 9.25 8.36
C MET A 80 -0.10 8.04 7.70
N GLY A 81 0.12 7.83 6.40
CA GLY A 81 -0.37 6.65 5.67
C GLY A 81 0.18 5.34 6.24
N SER A 82 1.48 5.32 6.57
CA SER A 82 2.15 4.17 7.19
C SER A 82 1.61 3.84 8.58
N ILE A 83 1.41 4.85 9.44
CA ILE A 83 0.80 4.68 10.77
C ILE A 83 -0.64 4.17 10.64
N ALA A 84 -1.44 4.78 9.76
CA ALA A 84 -2.82 4.35 9.53
C ALA A 84 -2.88 2.90 9.02
N PHE A 85 -1.99 2.53 8.10
CA PHE A 85 -1.84 1.15 7.63
C PHE A 85 -1.43 0.20 8.77
N ALA A 86 -0.39 0.53 9.53
CA ALA A 86 0.10 -0.29 10.62
C ALA A 86 -0.95 -0.47 11.72
N TRP A 87 -1.79 0.52 11.99
CA TRP A 87 -2.84 0.39 12.99
C TRP A 87 -4.03 -0.44 12.50
N ARG A 88 -4.42 -0.28 11.24
CA ARG A 88 -5.72 -0.80 10.76
C ARG A 88 -5.65 -2.03 9.86
N CYS A 89 -4.47 -2.35 9.33
CA CYS A 89 -4.27 -3.53 8.49
C CYS A 89 -4.45 -4.82 9.32
N PRO A 90 -5.22 -5.82 8.83
CA PRO A 90 -5.40 -7.10 9.51
C PRO A 90 -4.08 -7.84 9.75
N VAL A 91 -4.01 -8.57 10.86
CA VAL A 91 -2.79 -9.28 11.27
C VAL A 91 -2.39 -10.34 10.24
N GLU A 92 -3.36 -11.01 9.62
CA GLU A 92 -3.15 -12.02 8.60
C GLU A 92 -2.41 -11.47 7.38
N ILE A 93 -2.78 -10.27 6.91
CA ILE A 93 -2.13 -9.63 5.75
C ILE A 93 -0.73 -9.10 6.12
N LYS A 94 -0.57 -8.60 7.36
CA LYS A 94 0.74 -8.16 7.85
C LYS A 94 1.73 -9.33 7.93
N ARG A 95 1.28 -10.48 8.42
CA ARG A 95 2.13 -11.65 8.65
C ARG A 95 2.42 -12.42 7.37
N TYR A 96 1.41 -12.61 6.52
CA TYR A 96 1.53 -13.46 5.33
C TYR A 96 1.46 -12.65 4.04
N ALA A 97 2.44 -12.85 3.17
CA ALA A 97 2.56 -12.11 1.91
C ALA A 97 1.50 -12.43 0.89
N SER A 98 1.09 -13.68 0.84
CA SER A 98 0.07 -14.16 -0.06
C SER A 98 -0.80 -15.17 0.69
N ALA A 99 -1.98 -15.43 0.14
CA ALA A 99 -2.85 -16.49 0.62
C ALA A 99 -2.15 -17.86 0.58
N PHE A 100 -1.31 -18.12 -0.43
CA PHE A 100 -0.53 -19.35 -0.52
C PHE A 100 0.53 -19.45 0.58
N ASN A 101 1.22 -18.36 0.89
CA ASN A 101 2.19 -18.34 1.98
C ASN A 101 1.52 -18.62 3.34
N LEU A 102 0.30 -18.12 3.55
CA LEU A 102 -0.51 -18.50 4.72
C LEU A 102 -0.78 -20.01 4.75
N VAL A 103 -1.25 -20.59 3.64
CA VAL A 103 -1.53 -22.03 3.56
C VAL A 103 -0.26 -22.84 3.81
N ASP A 104 0.84 -22.54 3.13
CA ASP A 104 2.10 -23.28 3.23
C ASP A 104 2.69 -23.22 4.63
N THR A 105 2.61 -22.05 5.29
CA THR A 105 3.12 -21.89 6.66
C THR A 105 2.25 -22.63 7.67
N GLU A 106 0.94 -22.54 7.54
CA GLU A 106 0.00 -23.16 8.48
C GLU A 106 -0.22 -24.66 8.19
N ARG A 107 0.12 -25.14 6.98
CA ARG A 107 -0.01 -26.55 6.57
C ARG A 107 0.62 -27.51 7.56
N ASN A 108 1.82 -27.18 8.02
CA ASN A 108 2.55 -27.99 8.98
C ASN A 108 1.86 -28.04 10.35
N HIS A 109 1.15 -26.97 10.74
CA HIS A 109 0.40 -26.93 11.99
C HIS A 109 -0.90 -27.75 11.90
N PHE A 110 -1.64 -27.60 10.80
CA PHE A 110 -2.91 -28.29 10.60
C PHE A 110 -2.78 -29.79 10.34
N THR A 111 -1.68 -30.23 9.71
CA THR A 111 -1.43 -31.67 9.50
C THR A 111 -1.28 -32.43 10.83
N ALA A 112 -0.84 -31.74 11.89
CA ALA A 112 -0.72 -32.32 13.22
C ALA A 112 -2.04 -32.34 14.02
N HIS A 113 -3.02 -31.49 13.68
CA HIS A 113 -4.24 -31.30 14.47
C HIS A 113 -5.51 -31.32 13.61
N HIS A 114 -6.07 -32.51 13.43
CA HIS A 114 -7.27 -32.75 12.60
C HIS A 114 -8.52 -31.95 13.05
N ASN A 115 -8.63 -31.60 14.34
CA ASN A 115 -9.80 -30.89 14.88
C ASN A 115 -9.86 -29.38 14.56
N GLU A 116 -8.84 -28.79 13.93
CA GLU A 116 -8.84 -27.34 13.70
C GLU A 116 -9.63 -26.89 12.47
N THR A 117 -10.08 -27.83 11.63
CA THR A 117 -10.95 -27.56 10.48
C THR A 117 -12.25 -26.86 10.90
N GLN A 118 -12.83 -27.27 12.03
CA GLN A 118 -14.01 -26.61 12.60
C GLN A 118 -13.73 -25.16 12.98
N LYS A 119 -12.55 -24.86 13.55
CA LYS A 119 -12.17 -23.48 13.91
C LYS A 119 -12.09 -22.58 12.67
N ILE A 120 -11.58 -23.10 11.56
CA ILE A 120 -11.52 -22.38 10.27
C ILE A 120 -12.94 -22.13 9.75
N ALA A 121 -13.80 -23.15 9.76
CA ALA A 121 -15.19 -23.03 9.32
C ALA A 121 -15.97 -22.02 10.17
N ASP A 122 -15.81 -22.05 11.49
CA ASP A 122 -16.43 -21.10 12.43
C ASP A 122 -15.93 -19.67 12.21
N LYS A 123 -14.61 -19.50 12.03
CA LYS A 123 -14.00 -18.19 11.72
C LYS A 123 -14.53 -17.65 10.39
N LEU A 124 -14.64 -18.51 9.38
CA LEU A 124 -15.19 -18.14 8.07
C LEU A 124 -16.67 -17.75 8.17
N LYS A 125 -17.48 -18.52 8.91
CA LYS A 125 -18.89 -18.22 9.18
C LYS A 125 -19.05 -16.88 9.88
N LEU A 126 -18.21 -16.59 10.88
CA LEU A 126 -18.17 -15.31 11.57
C LEU A 126 -17.81 -14.16 10.62
N LEU A 127 -16.82 -14.36 9.74
CA LEU A 127 -16.40 -13.35 8.76
C LEU A 127 -17.50 -13.06 7.74
N TYR A 128 -18.17 -14.09 7.20
CA TYR A 128 -19.29 -13.92 6.29
C TYR A 128 -20.47 -13.21 6.93
N ARG A 129 -20.79 -13.53 8.19
CA ARG A 129 -21.87 -12.86 8.93
C ARG A 129 -21.58 -11.37 9.16
N ASN A 130 -20.31 -11.03 9.40
CA ASN A 130 -19.88 -9.66 9.66
C ASN A 130 -19.57 -8.87 8.39
N MET A 131 -19.69 -9.49 7.21
CA MET A 131 -19.35 -8.87 5.93
C MET A 131 -20.45 -7.87 5.52
N SER A 132 -20.05 -6.64 5.23
CA SER A 132 -20.97 -5.63 4.71
C SER A 132 -21.42 -5.97 3.29
N ARG A 133 -22.56 -5.44 2.84
CA ARG A 133 -23.06 -5.62 1.46
C ARG A 133 -22.02 -5.20 0.41
N TRP A 134 -21.26 -4.15 0.69
CA TRP A 134 -20.20 -3.67 -0.21
C TRP A 134 -19.04 -4.65 -0.33
N GLU A 135 -18.57 -5.20 0.79
CA GLU A 135 -17.51 -6.21 0.78
C GLU A 135 -17.98 -7.48 0.05
N CYS A 136 -19.25 -7.85 0.18
CA CYS A 136 -19.84 -8.96 -0.56
C CYS A 136 -19.79 -8.76 -2.08
N LEU A 137 -20.02 -7.55 -2.57
CA LEU A 137 -20.00 -7.23 -4.01
C LEU A 137 -18.59 -7.21 -4.58
N LEU A 138 -17.59 -6.89 -3.75
CA LEU A 138 -16.18 -6.83 -4.16
C LEU A 138 -15.53 -8.21 -4.17
N PHE A 139 -16.09 -9.17 -3.43
CA PHE A 139 -15.63 -10.54 -3.40
C PHE A 139 -16.13 -11.29 -4.64
N LEU A 140 -15.25 -11.50 -5.63
CA LEU A 140 -15.57 -12.14 -6.91
C LEU A 140 -15.69 -13.66 -6.84
N ARG A 141 -15.16 -14.30 -5.80
CA ARG A 141 -15.11 -15.75 -5.70
C ARG A 141 -16.42 -16.32 -5.12
N PRO A 142 -16.91 -17.48 -5.60
CA PRO A 142 -18.08 -18.13 -5.00
C PRO A 142 -17.86 -18.34 -3.50
N ARG A 143 -18.89 -18.07 -2.71
CA ARG A 143 -18.84 -18.29 -1.26
C ARG A 143 -18.71 -19.79 -0.99
N LEU A 144 -17.83 -20.14 -0.08
CA LEU A 144 -17.79 -21.49 0.49
C LEU A 144 -19.02 -21.68 1.37
N GLU A 145 -19.59 -22.88 1.34
CA GLU A 145 -20.62 -23.29 2.29
C GLU A 145 -19.94 -23.93 3.51
N PRO A 146 -19.81 -23.19 4.64
CA PRO A 146 -19.07 -23.67 5.80
C PRO A 146 -19.81 -24.78 6.57
N GLU A 147 -21.07 -25.06 6.23
CA GLU A 147 -21.90 -26.06 6.90
C GLU A 147 -21.71 -27.46 6.32
N LEU A 148 -21.07 -27.58 5.15
CA LEU A 148 -20.71 -28.86 4.57
C LEU A 148 -19.39 -29.35 5.19
N PRO A 149 -19.26 -30.66 5.49
CA PRO A 149 -18.05 -31.25 6.07
C PRO A 149 -16.80 -31.04 5.20
N ASN A 150 -16.98 -30.62 3.94
CA ASN A 150 -15.94 -30.43 2.94
C ASN A 150 -15.72 -28.96 2.50
N LEU A 151 -16.25 -27.96 3.23
CA LEU A 151 -16.20 -26.54 2.84
C LEU A 151 -16.63 -26.35 1.36
N GLY A 152 -17.75 -26.98 0.98
CA GLY A 152 -18.13 -27.20 -0.41
C GLY A 152 -18.16 -25.90 -1.22
N ALA A 153 -17.20 -25.74 -2.12
CA ALA A 153 -17.18 -24.67 -3.12
C ALA A 153 -17.94 -25.08 -4.39
N GLY A 154 -19.10 -25.73 -4.26
CA GLY A 154 -19.91 -26.20 -5.42
C GLY A 154 -19.15 -26.97 -6.50
N THR A 155 -17.98 -27.55 -6.19
CA THR A 155 -17.07 -28.19 -7.14
C THR A 155 -17.31 -29.69 -7.17
N SER A 156 -17.12 -30.31 -8.34
CA SER A 156 -17.47 -31.72 -8.57
C SER A 156 -16.79 -32.67 -7.57
N PRO A 157 -17.45 -33.78 -7.21
CA PRO A 157 -16.97 -34.74 -6.21
C PRO A 157 -15.60 -35.37 -6.54
N ASP A 158 -15.14 -35.29 -7.79
CA ASP A 158 -13.88 -35.89 -8.24
C ASP A 158 -12.63 -35.10 -7.85
N LEU A 159 -12.76 -33.85 -7.38
CA LEU A 159 -11.64 -33.01 -6.90
C LEU A 159 -11.52 -32.95 -5.36
N GLN A 160 -12.15 -33.88 -4.65
CA GLN A 160 -12.26 -33.88 -3.18
C GLN A 160 -10.98 -34.27 -2.42
N THR A 161 -9.90 -34.67 -3.10
CA THR A 161 -8.72 -35.27 -2.44
C THR A 161 -7.62 -34.30 -2.03
N GLY A 162 -7.72 -33.00 -2.28
CA GLY A 162 -6.62 -32.06 -2.06
C GLY A 162 -7.03 -30.76 -1.37
N ASP A 163 -6.88 -30.70 -0.05
CA ASP A 163 -6.66 -29.45 0.70
C ASP A 163 -7.85 -28.46 0.86
N GLN A 164 -8.98 -28.97 1.33
CA GLN A 164 -10.19 -28.16 1.62
C GLN A 164 -9.94 -27.06 2.67
N TRP A 165 -9.07 -27.32 3.66
CA TRP A 165 -8.73 -26.33 4.68
C TRP A 165 -7.84 -25.22 4.10
N GLY A 166 -6.93 -25.54 3.18
CA GLY A 166 -6.15 -24.54 2.44
C GLY A 166 -7.06 -23.59 1.67
N LEU A 167 -8.11 -24.10 1.03
CA LEU A 167 -9.11 -23.27 0.34
C LEU A 167 -9.84 -22.32 1.32
N GLY A 168 -10.19 -22.81 2.51
CA GLY A 168 -10.79 -21.99 3.57
C GLY A 168 -9.87 -20.87 4.05
N LEU A 169 -8.58 -21.16 4.28
CA LEU A 169 -7.58 -20.16 4.67
C LEU A 169 -7.37 -19.11 3.58
N ILE A 170 -7.31 -19.53 2.30
CA ILE A 170 -7.22 -18.61 1.17
C ILE A 170 -8.41 -17.64 1.18
N HIS A 171 -9.63 -18.13 1.39
CA HIS A 171 -10.81 -17.28 1.48
C HIS A 171 -10.76 -16.31 2.65
N ILE A 172 -10.34 -16.77 3.84
CA ILE A 172 -10.18 -15.90 5.01
C ILE A 172 -9.21 -14.76 4.70
N TRP A 173 -8.09 -15.07 4.06
CA TRP A 173 -7.09 -14.08 3.67
C TRP A 173 -7.66 -13.09 2.65
N GLU A 174 -8.32 -13.58 1.59
CA GLU A 174 -8.93 -12.73 0.54
C GLU A 174 -10.01 -11.81 1.10
N ILE A 175 -10.88 -12.30 1.98
CA ILE A 175 -11.91 -11.50 2.66
C ILE A 175 -11.26 -10.39 3.48
N ASN A 176 -10.23 -10.74 4.26
CA ASN A 176 -9.50 -9.76 5.05
C ASN A 176 -8.77 -8.74 4.16
N ASN A 177 -8.32 -9.13 2.97
CA ASN A 177 -7.67 -8.24 2.00
C ASN A 177 -8.61 -7.16 1.44
N VAL A 178 -9.91 -7.44 1.36
CA VAL A 178 -10.95 -6.54 0.84
C VAL A 178 -11.68 -5.79 1.96
N LYS A 179 -11.42 -6.11 3.22
CA LYS A 179 -12.11 -5.49 4.36
C LYS A 179 -11.87 -3.98 4.44
N ARG A 180 -12.88 -3.21 4.88
CA ARG A 180 -12.79 -1.74 5.10
C ARG A 180 -12.34 -0.94 3.85
N PRO A 181 -13.10 -0.96 2.74
CA PRO A 181 -12.72 -0.33 1.47
C PRO A 181 -12.45 1.17 1.57
N THR A 182 -13.27 1.92 2.32
CA THR A 182 -13.12 3.37 2.47
C THR A 182 -11.78 3.77 3.08
N LEU A 183 -11.37 3.05 4.12
CA LEU A 183 -10.10 3.28 4.81
C LEU A 183 -8.91 2.91 3.92
N ARG A 184 -9.01 1.79 3.20
CA ARG A 184 -8.00 1.35 2.23
C ARG A 184 -7.74 2.42 1.17
N ILE A 185 -8.81 2.93 0.56
CA ILE A 185 -8.73 3.99 -0.45
C ILE A 185 -8.12 5.26 0.14
N ALA A 186 -8.52 5.65 1.36
CA ALA A 186 -7.92 6.82 2.02
C ALA A 186 -6.40 6.67 2.22
N ILE A 187 -5.95 5.51 2.72
CA ILE A 187 -4.52 5.21 2.90
C ILE A 187 -3.79 5.20 1.55
N TYR A 188 -4.38 4.60 0.53
CA TYR A 188 -3.83 4.61 -0.82
C TYR A 188 -3.64 6.03 -1.36
N VAL A 189 -4.64 6.89 -1.20
CA VAL A 189 -4.58 8.30 -1.61
C VAL A 189 -3.48 9.04 -0.84
N LEU A 190 -3.35 8.82 0.47
CA LEU A 190 -2.26 9.40 1.27
C LEU A 190 -0.88 9.00 0.72
N PHE A 191 -0.69 7.71 0.42
CA PHE A 191 0.57 7.24 -0.17
C PHE A 191 0.82 7.85 -1.55
N ARG A 192 -0.20 7.90 -2.43
CA ARG A 192 -0.05 8.47 -3.78
C ARG A 192 0.27 9.96 -3.75
N VAL A 193 -0.47 10.73 -2.96
CA VAL A 193 -0.22 12.18 -2.83
C VAL A 193 1.15 12.42 -2.20
N GLY A 194 1.51 11.65 -1.16
CA GLY A 194 2.83 11.74 -0.53
C GLY A 194 3.97 11.46 -1.52
N ILE A 195 3.88 10.37 -2.30
CA ILE A 195 4.87 10.02 -3.32
C ILE A 195 4.96 11.11 -4.39
N LEU A 196 3.82 11.63 -4.88
CA LEU A 196 3.79 12.69 -5.89
C LEU A 196 4.46 13.97 -5.38
N LEU A 197 4.16 14.38 -4.14
CA LEU A 197 4.80 15.55 -3.53
C LEU A 197 6.31 15.38 -3.37
N LEU A 198 6.81 14.17 -3.13
CA LEU A 198 8.26 13.91 -3.11
C LEU A 198 8.87 13.86 -4.52
N ALA A 199 8.15 13.29 -5.48
CA ALA A 199 8.64 13.08 -6.84
C ALA A 199 8.75 14.39 -7.64
N ILE A 200 7.84 15.34 -7.45
CA ILE A 200 7.84 16.64 -8.15
C ILE A 200 9.17 17.38 -7.95
N PRO A 201 9.58 17.79 -6.73
CA PRO A 201 10.82 18.53 -6.56
C PRO A 201 12.04 17.76 -7.06
N ALA A 202 12.06 16.42 -6.89
CA ALA A 202 13.14 15.56 -7.39
C ALA A 202 13.24 15.59 -8.94
N ALA A 203 12.12 15.46 -9.65
CA ALA A 203 12.07 15.53 -11.11
C ALA A 203 12.51 16.92 -11.61
N PHE A 204 12.08 17.98 -10.93
CA PHE A 204 12.51 19.34 -11.25
C PHE A 204 14.01 19.54 -11.06
N THR A 205 14.58 19.07 -9.94
CA THR A 205 16.02 19.15 -9.72
C THR A 205 16.81 18.34 -10.75
N PHE A 206 16.31 17.17 -11.13
CA PHE A 206 16.94 16.33 -12.14
C PHE A 206 16.96 17.03 -13.51
N LEU A 207 15.80 17.51 -13.99
CA LEU A 207 15.70 18.24 -15.25
C LEU A 207 16.59 19.48 -15.27
N GLN A 208 16.62 20.23 -14.16
CA GLN A 208 17.47 21.40 -14.02
C GLN A 208 18.96 21.05 -14.20
N VAL A 209 19.45 20.02 -13.51
CA VAL A 209 20.86 19.57 -13.62
C VAL A 209 21.17 19.07 -15.03
N THR A 210 20.28 18.27 -15.63
CA THR A 210 20.47 17.75 -17.00
C THR A 210 20.57 18.86 -18.03
N LEU A 211 19.74 19.91 -17.92
CA LEU A 211 19.73 21.00 -18.88
C LEU A 211 20.91 21.95 -18.72
N VAL A 212 21.37 22.19 -17.49
CA VAL A 212 22.61 22.93 -17.24
C VAL A 212 23.80 22.20 -17.86
N LEU A 213 23.90 20.89 -17.64
CA LEU A 213 24.95 20.07 -18.25
C LEU A 213 24.89 20.11 -19.79
N ALA A 214 23.69 19.98 -20.38
CA ALA A 214 23.51 20.04 -21.82
C ALA A 214 23.94 21.41 -22.41
N ARG A 215 23.62 22.52 -21.73
CA ARG A 215 24.06 23.86 -22.14
C ARG A 215 25.58 24.00 -22.10
N HIS A 216 26.24 23.49 -21.06
CA HIS A 216 27.70 23.52 -20.98
C HIS A 216 28.37 22.68 -22.08
N LEU A 217 27.82 21.51 -22.40
CA LEU A 217 28.34 20.68 -23.49
C LEU A 217 28.15 21.35 -24.86
N LEU A 218 27.00 22.00 -25.10
CA LEU A 218 26.75 22.74 -26.35
C LEU A 218 27.67 23.97 -26.49
N ALA A 219 28.03 24.63 -25.40
CA ALA A 219 28.94 25.79 -25.44
C ALA A 219 30.41 25.41 -25.73
N LEU A 220 30.76 24.12 -25.63
CA LEU A 220 32.10 23.60 -25.91
C LEU A 220 32.29 23.13 -27.37
N ILE A 221 31.20 23.01 -28.13
CA ILE A 221 31.18 22.60 -29.55
C ILE A 221 31.12 23.84 -30.43
#